data_AF-X1KVR7-F1
#
_entry.id   AF-X1KVR7-F1
#
_cell.length_a   1.000
_cell.length_b   1.000
_cell.length_c   1.000
_cell.angle_alpha   90.00
_cell.angle_beta   90.00
_cell.angle_gamma   90.00
#
_symmetry.space_group_name_H-M   'P 1'
#
loop_
_entity.id
_entity.type
_entity.pdbx_description
1 polymer ?
#
loop_
_entity_poly.entity_id
_entity_poly.type
_entity_poly.pdbx_seq_one_letter_code
_entity_poly.pdbx_strand_id
1 'polypeptide(L)'
;MKDVLRALTNVVWRMPPAFLVTMKHMFKKPVTLDYPREKAPMAPRYRGKHYLERYDDGTERCVCCGLCAAACPADAIYMEPEENEKGERRA
;
A
#
# COMPACT_ATOMS: atom_id res chain seq x y z
N MET A 1 27.07 -35.44 33.42
CA MET A 1 26.41 -34.59 34.45
C MET A 1 26.95 -33.15 34.45
N LYS A 2 28.28 -32.94 34.41
CA LYS A 2 28.91 -31.60 34.33
C LYS A 2 28.53 -30.81 33.07
N ASP A 3 28.25 -31.49 31.95
CA ASP A 3 27.84 -30.83 30.69
C ASP A 3 26.39 -30.32 30.72
N VAL A 4 25.50 -31.05 31.40
CA VAL A 4 24.12 -30.60 31.66
C VAL A 4 24.11 -29.40 32.60
N LEU A 5 24.98 -29.41 33.61
CA LEU A 5 25.16 -28.28 34.51
C LEU A 5 25.69 -27.03 33.78
N ARG A 6 26.66 -27.19 32.87
CA ARG A 6 27.17 -26.11 32.00
C ARG A 6 26.11 -25.58 31.04
N ALA A 7 25.30 -26.46 30.46
CA ALA A 7 24.19 -26.07 29.59
C ALA A 7 23.14 -25.25 30.36
N LEU A 8 22.76 -25.69 31.56
CA LEU A 8 21.84 -24.97 32.44
C LEU A 8 22.38 -23.60 32.87
N THR A 9 23.66 -23.51 33.26
CA THR A 9 24.27 -22.21 33.60
C THR A 9 24.33 -21.27 32.40
N ASN A 10 24.54 -21.78 31.18
CA ASN A 10 24.56 -20.97 29.97
C ASN A 10 23.16 -20.45 29.61
N VAL A 11 22.11 -21.28 29.74
CA VAL A 11 20.72 -20.87 29.51
C VAL A 11 20.27 -19.83 30.54
N VAL A 12 20.55 -20.07 31.82
CA VAL A 12 20.22 -19.15 32.90
C VAL A 12 21.01 -17.84 32.77
N TRP A 13 22.25 -17.87 32.26
CA TRP A 13 23.05 -16.67 32.00
C TRP A 13 22.57 -15.86 30.77
N ARG A 14 21.97 -16.51 29.76
CA ARG A 14 21.46 -15.85 28.55
C ARG A 14 20.03 -15.31 28.66
N MET A 15 19.23 -15.78 29.62
CA MET A 15 17.84 -15.35 29.80
C MET A 15 17.68 -13.88 30.23
N PRO A 16 18.41 -13.38 31.24
CA PRO A 16 18.27 -12.01 31.73
C PRO A 16 18.43 -10.91 30.66
N PRO A 17 19.42 -10.94 29.75
CA PRO A 17 19.52 -9.93 28.71
C PRO A 17 18.35 -9.95 27.73
N ALA A 18 17.74 -11.11 27.45
CA ALA A 18 16.55 -11.19 26.60
C ALA A 18 15.35 -10.48 27.24
N PHE A 19 15.12 -10.70 28.54
CA PHE A 19 14.08 -10.01 29.31
C PHE A 19 14.36 -8.50 29.45
N LEU A 20 15.62 -8.09 29.57
CA LEU A 20 15.98 -6.67 29.59
C LEU A 20 15.68 -5.99 28.24
N VAL A 21 15.87 -6.69 27.12
CA VAL A 21 15.53 -6.17 25.80
C VAL A 21 14.02 -6.02 25.64
N THR A 22 13.20 -7.00 26.06
CA THR A 22 11.74 -6.88 25.99
C THR A 22 11.23 -5.76 26.90
N MET A 23 11.76 -5.66 28.12
CA MET A 23 11.45 -4.57 29.05
C MET A 23 11.82 -3.20 28.46
N LYS A 24 12.98 -3.09 27.78
CA LYS A 24 13.37 -1.86 27.06
C LYS A 24 12.43 -1.51 25.92
N HIS A 25 11.83 -2.49 25.23
CA HIS A 25 10.88 -2.23 24.14
C HIS A 25 9.47 -1.91 24.65
N MET A 26 9.08 -2.39 25.83
CA MET A 26 7.79 -2.09 26.46
C MET A 26 7.62 -0.58 26.75
N PHE A 27 8.70 0.11 27.12
CA PHE A 27 8.67 1.55 27.40
C PHE A 27 8.93 2.44 26.18
N LYS A 28 9.16 1.87 24.99
CA LYS A 28 9.27 2.67 23.76
C LYS A 28 7.86 3.02 23.27
N LYS A 29 7.72 4.21 22.70
CA LYS A 29 6.47 4.59 22.01
C LYS A 29 6.19 3.61 20.86
N PRO A 30 4.93 3.19 20.66
CA PRO A 30 4.58 2.28 19.57
C PRO A 30 4.82 2.95 18.22
N VAL A 31 5.48 2.25 17.30
CA VAL A 31 5.69 2.71 15.91
C VAL A 31 4.48 2.27 15.08
N THR A 32 3.32 2.85 15.39
CA THR A 32 2.04 2.51 14.77
C THR A 32 1.32 3.77 14.31
N LEU A 33 0.55 3.67 13.23
CA LEU A 33 -0.36 4.72 12.77
C LEU A 33 -1.79 4.28 13.09
N ASP A 34 -2.55 5.11 13.80
CA ASP A 34 -3.90 4.80 14.24
C ASP A 34 -4.93 5.07 13.13
N TYR A 35 -5.06 4.14 12.18
CA TYR A 35 -6.08 4.24 11.13
C TYR A 35 -7.47 3.95 11.72
N PRO A 36 -8.50 4.80 11.47
CA PRO A 36 -8.60 5.83 10.44
C PRO A 36 -8.33 7.28 10.92
N ARG A 37 -8.00 7.48 12.20
CA ARG A 37 -7.82 8.82 12.81
C ARG A 37 -6.57 9.51 12.29
N GLU A 38 -5.48 8.77 12.14
CA GLU A 38 -4.20 9.24 11.59
C GLU A 38 -3.88 8.45 10.31
N LYS A 39 -3.78 9.15 9.17
CA LYS A 39 -3.45 8.53 7.88
C LYS A 39 -2.00 8.80 7.51
N ALA A 40 -1.33 7.77 6.98
CA ALA A 40 0.01 7.93 6.43
C ALA A 40 -0.01 8.92 5.25
N PRO A 41 1.00 9.79 5.11
CA PRO A 41 1.16 10.59 3.90
C PRO A 41 1.43 9.65 2.71
N MET A 42 0.70 9.83 1.62
CA MET A 42 0.88 9.04 0.41
C MET A 42 2.07 9.57 -0.39
N ALA A 43 2.88 8.67 -0.96
CA ALA A 43 3.98 9.07 -1.82
C ALA A 43 3.46 9.81 -3.07
N PRO A 44 4.21 10.78 -3.65
CA PRO A 44 3.76 11.54 -4.83
C PRO A 44 3.41 10.68 -6.06
N ARG A 45 4.01 9.49 -6.18
CA ARG A 45 3.77 8.52 -7.26
C ARG A 45 2.99 7.29 -6.80
N TYR A 46 2.18 7.44 -5.76
CA TYR A 46 1.32 6.35 -5.31
C TYR A 46 0.27 6.02 -6.38
N ARG A 47 0.17 4.74 -6.74
CA ARG A 47 -0.83 4.24 -7.69
C ARG A 47 -2.14 3.99 -6.94
N GLY A 48 -2.96 5.04 -6.87
CA GLY A 48 -4.28 5.00 -6.24
C GLY A 48 -5.38 4.50 -7.18
N LYS A 49 -6.61 4.95 -6.92
CA LYS A 49 -7.73 4.67 -7.82
C LYS A 49 -7.53 5.42 -9.14
N HIS A 50 -7.82 4.73 -10.24
CA HIS A 50 -7.89 5.35 -11.57
C HIS A 50 -8.98 6.43 -11.56
N TYR A 51 -8.70 7.55 -12.23
CA TYR A 51 -9.66 8.62 -12.45
C TYR A 51 -9.58 9.04 -13.93
N LEU A 52 -10.72 9.45 -14.48
CA LEU A 52 -10.79 10.03 -15.81
C LEU A 52 -10.64 11.54 -15.68
N GLU A 53 -9.63 12.08 -16.33
CA GLU A 53 -9.38 13.51 -16.31
C GLU A 53 -10.32 14.23 -17.29
N ARG A 54 -10.68 15.47 -16.94
CA ARG A 54 -11.46 16.37 -17.80
C ARG A 54 -10.56 17.53 -18.25
N TYR A 55 -10.86 18.13 -19.39
CA TYR A 55 -10.27 19.40 -19.79
C TYR A 55 -10.84 20.55 -18.94
N ASP A 56 -10.22 21.73 -19.03
CA ASP A 56 -10.65 22.91 -18.26
C ASP A 56 -12.07 23.38 -18.63
N ASP A 57 -12.55 23.00 -19.83
CA ASP A 57 -13.91 23.23 -20.31
C ASP A 57 -14.94 22.21 -19.76
N GLY A 58 -14.50 21.25 -18.93
CA GLY A 58 -15.33 20.21 -18.34
C GLY A 58 -15.57 18.99 -19.23
N THR A 59 -15.07 19.01 -20.48
CA THR A 59 -15.22 17.88 -21.40
C THR A 59 -14.26 16.75 -21.06
N GLU A 60 -14.63 15.50 -21.37
CA GLU A 60 -13.87 14.32 -20.96
C GLU A 60 -12.62 14.09 -21.81
N ARG A 61 -11.46 13.76 -21.21
CA ARG A 61 -10.25 13.54 -22.02
C ARG A 61 -10.20 12.18 -22.73
N CYS A 62 -11.03 11.22 -22.30
CA CYS A 62 -11.08 9.91 -22.93
C CYS A 62 -11.75 10.00 -24.32
N VAL A 63 -11.13 9.39 -25.33
CA VAL A 63 -11.66 9.29 -26.70
C VAL A 63 -12.01 7.86 -27.10
N CYS A 64 -12.14 6.96 -26.12
CA CYS A 64 -12.43 5.54 -26.34
C CYS A 64 -11.50 4.85 -27.36
N CYS A 65 -10.19 5.09 -27.25
CA CYS A 65 -9.19 4.55 -28.18
C CYS A 65 -8.84 3.06 -27.99
N GLY A 66 -9.25 2.42 -26.90
CA GLY A 66 -8.92 1.01 -26.64
C GLY A 66 -7.55 0.74 -26.02
N LEU A 67 -6.62 1.71 -26.04
CA LEU A 67 -5.21 1.49 -25.67
C LEU A 67 -5.03 1.05 -24.21
N CYS A 68 -5.81 1.59 -23.28
CA CYS A 68 -5.72 1.20 -21.87
C CYS A 68 -6.21 -0.24 -21.62
N ALA A 69 -7.27 -0.68 -22.31
CA ALA A 69 -7.75 -2.06 -22.24
C ALA A 69 -6.74 -3.01 -22.88
N ALA A 70 -6.21 -2.68 -24.06
CA ALA A 70 -5.20 -3.48 -24.74
C ALA A 70 -3.88 -3.60 -23.95
N ALA A 71 -3.50 -2.56 -23.21
CA ALA A 71 -2.30 -2.58 -22.36
C ALA A 71 -2.54 -3.23 -20.99
N CYS A 72 -3.78 -3.56 -20.63
CA CYS A 72 -4.10 -4.09 -19.31
C CYS A 72 -3.66 -5.57 -19.23
N PRO A 73 -2.74 -5.95 -18.33
CA PRO A 73 -2.33 -7.35 -18.20
C PRO A 73 -3.38 -8.25 -17.53
N ALA A 74 -4.43 -7.66 -16.96
CA ALA A 74 -5.48 -8.36 -16.22
C ALA A 74 -6.85 -8.30 -16.89
N ASP A 75 -6.93 -7.74 -18.11
CA ASP A 75 -8.19 -7.55 -18.86
C ASP A 75 -9.34 -6.96 -18.02
N ALA A 76 -9.02 -6.00 -17.15
CA ALA A 76 -9.94 -5.44 -16.16
C ALA A 76 -10.77 -4.23 -16.67
N ILE A 77 -10.62 -3.85 -17.94
CA ILE A 77 -11.19 -2.62 -18.50
C ILE A 77 -12.11 -2.97 -19.67
N TYR A 78 -13.38 -2.60 -19.55
CA TYR A 78 -14.36 -2.64 -20.63
C TYR A 78 -14.75 -1.21 -21.01
N MET A 79 -14.96 -0.95 -22.30
CA MET A 79 -15.30 0.37 -22.83
C MET A 79 -16.30 0.23 -23.96
N GLU A 80 -17.27 1.15 -24.00
CA GLU A 80 -18.24 1.28 -25.08
C GLU A 80 -18.20 2.73 -25.58
N PRO A 81 -18.00 2.97 -26.89
CA PRO A 81 -17.91 4.31 -27.42
C PRO A 81 -19.28 4.93 -27.66
N GLU A 82 -19.44 6.21 -27.29
CA GLU A 82 -20.62 7.03 -27.61
C GLU A 82 -20.19 8.34 -28.29
N GLU A 83 -21.07 8.93 -29.10
CA GLU A 83 -20.85 10.24 -29.71
C GLU A 83 -21.45 11.34 -28.83
N ASN A 84 -20.65 12.38 -28.54
CA ASN A 84 -21.16 13.55 -27.83
C ASN A 84 -21.96 14.49 -28.76
N GLU A 85 -22.58 15.54 -28.20
CA GLU A 85 -23.35 16.54 -28.96
C GLU A 85 -22.55 17.26 -30.07
N LYS A 86 -21.22 17.19 -30.02
CA LYS A 86 -20.31 17.79 -31.02
C LYS A 86 -19.88 16.79 -32.10
N GLY A 87 -20.37 15.55 -32.07
CA GLY A 87 -20.01 14.49 -33.00
C GLY A 87 -18.62 13.87 -32.74
N GLU A 88 -18.07 14.06 -31.54
CA GLU A 88 -16.79 13.47 -31.15
C GLU A 88 -17.02 12.16 -30.37
N ARG A 89 -16.23 11.13 -30.69
CA ARG A 89 -16.27 9.84 -30.01
C ARG A 89 -15.64 9.94 -28.61
N ARG A 90 -16.43 9.71 -27.56
CA ARG A 90 -16.01 9.76 -26.15
C ARG A 90 -16.56 8.54 -25.37
N ALA A 91 -16.28 8.51 -24.07
CA ALA A 91 -16.71 7.46 -23.13
C ALA A 91 -18.03 7.82 -22.45
#